data_AF-A0A6P0JT23-F1
#
_entry.id   AF-A0A6P0JT23-F1
#
_cell.length_a   1.000
_cell.length_b   1.000
_cell.length_c   1.000
_cell.angle_alpha   90.00
_cell.angle_beta   90.00
_cell.angle_gamma   90.00
#
_symmetry.space_group_name_H-M   'P 1'
#
loop_
_entity.id
_entity.type
_entity.pdbx_description
1 polymer ?
#
loop_
_entity_poly.entity_id
_entity_poly.type
_entity_poly.pdbx_seq_one_letter_code
_entity_poly.pdbx_strand_id
1 'polypeptide(L)'
;MQPIYLPQLLNAPEQSEHLDINEPIDGLETLTPVRGELFVTHQGNYLEVTGTVETITTLVCHRCLQHYNHRLKVNTTELIWLKDPEE
;
A
#
# COMPACT_ATOMS: atom_id res chain seq x y z
N MET A 1 -1.23 8.54 -6.47
CA MET A 1 -2.30 7.53 -6.38
C MET A 1 -3.67 8.15 -6.62
N GLN A 2 -4.54 7.43 -7.33
CA GLN A 2 -5.95 7.80 -7.49
C GLN A 2 -6.83 7.01 -6.53
N PRO A 3 -7.96 7.58 -6.04
CA PRO A 3 -8.87 6.86 -5.16
C PRO A 3 -9.55 5.69 -5.90
N ILE A 4 -9.69 4.56 -5.22
CA ILE A 4 -10.50 3.42 -5.68
C ILE A 4 -11.97 3.70 -5.36
N TYR A 5 -12.84 3.66 -6.37
CA TYR A 5 -14.27 3.89 -6.20
C TYR A 5 -15.01 2.56 -5.95
N LEU A 6 -15.50 2.35 -4.72
CA LEU A 6 -16.09 1.07 -4.30
C LEU A 6 -17.20 0.51 -5.21
N PRO A 7 -18.13 1.32 -5.75
CA PRO A 7 -19.13 0.79 -6.67
C PRO A 7 -18.52 0.21 -7.95
N GLN A 8 -17.36 0.69 -8.40
CA GLN A 8 -16.67 0.12 -9.56
C GLN A 8 -16.06 -1.23 -9.22
N LEU A 9 -15.50 -1.36 -8.01
CA LEU A 9 -14.94 -2.60 -7.49
C LEU A 9 -16.00 -3.71 -7.41
N LEU A 10 -17.21 -3.40 -6.94
CA LEU A 10 -18.34 -4.35 -6.89
C LEU A 10 -18.74 -4.94 -8.25
N ASN A 11 -18.52 -4.18 -9.33
CA ASN A 11 -18.86 -4.56 -10.69
C ASN A 11 -17.65 -5.16 -11.45
N ALA A 12 -16.46 -5.16 -10.85
CA ALA A 12 -15.26 -5.72 -11.44
C ALA A 12 -15.29 -7.27 -11.39
N PRO A 13 -14.56 -7.95 -12.30
CA PRO A 13 -14.33 -9.39 -12.17
C PRO A 13 -13.77 -9.72 -10.79
N GLU A 14 -14.30 -10.78 -10.17
CA GLU A 14 -13.90 -11.22 -8.82
C GLU A 14 -14.10 -10.17 -7.71
N GLN A 15 -14.79 -9.07 -8.02
CA GLN A 15 -14.90 -7.90 -7.16
C GLN A 15 -13.53 -7.35 -6.73
N SER A 16 -12.55 -7.45 -7.64
CA SER A 16 -11.14 -7.17 -7.38
C SER A 16 -10.59 -6.11 -8.32
N GLU A 17 -9.63 -5.34 -7.82
CA GLU A 17 -8.86 -4.37 -8.59
C GLU A 17 -7.38 -4.56 -8.30
N HIS A 18 -6.58 -4.59 -9.37
CA HIS A 18 -5.13 -4.66 -9.32
C HIS A 18 -4.53 -3.32 -9.71
N LEU A 19 -3.59 -2.82 -8.91
CA LEU A 19 -2.93 -1.54 -9.09
C LEU A 19 -1.42 -1.70 -9.09
N ASP A 20 -0.78 -1.25 -10.17
CA ASP A 20 0.66 -1.08 -10.22
C ASP A 20 1.06 0.25 -9.55
N ILE A 21 1.96 0.18 -8.58
CA ILE A 21 2.55 1.36 -7.94
C ILE A 21 3.93 1.59 -8.54
N ASN A 22 4.18 2.81 -9.00
CA ASN A 22 5.52 3.28 -9.36
C ASN A 22 5.59 4.81 -9.25
N GLU A 23 5.38 5.32 -8.04
CA GLU A 23 5.32 6.76 -7.78
C GLU A 23 5.88 7.11 -6.39
N PRO A 24 6.32 8.36 -6.17
CA PRO A 24 6.60 8.85 -4.81
C PRO A 24 5.32 8.87 -3.98
N ILE A 25 5.44 8.63 -2.67
CA ILE A 25 4.34 8.71 -1.71
C ILE A 25 4.52 9.98 -0.87
N ASP A 26 3.52 10.84 -0.84
CA ASP A 26 3.53 12.06 -0.04
C ASP A 26 3.73 11.72 1.44
N GLY A 27 4.68 12.42 2.07
CA GLY A 27 5.05 12.17 3.47
C GLY A 27 6.05 11.04 3.69
N LEU A 28 6.50 10.35 2.64
CA LEU A 28 7.54 9.31 2.72
C LEU A 28 8.80 9.71 1.94
N GLU A 29 9.87 10.07 2.65
CA GLU A 29 11.14 10.43 2.03
C GLU A 29 11.92 9.19 1.56
N THR A 30 12.05 9.03 0.25
CA THR A 30 12.74 7.91 -0.38
C THR A 30 13.66 8.36 -1.52
N LEU A 31 14.70 7.57 -1.78
CA LEU A 31 15.63 7.74 -2.90
C LEU A 31 15.09 7.18 -4.22
N THR A 32 14.10 6.30 -4.15
CA THR A 32 13.39 5.74 -5.29
C THR A 32 11.88 5.90 -5.10
N PRO A 33 11.08 5.96 -6.17
CA PRO A 33 9.64 5.77 -6.06
C PRO A 33 9.31 4.47 -5.32
N VAL A 34 8.15 4.42 -4.68
CA VAL A 34 7.60 3.16 -4.17
C VAL A 34 7.15 2.35 -5.37
N ARG A 35 7.55 1.07 -5.42
CA ARG A 35 7.28 0.19 -6.55
C ARG A 35 6.68 -1.12 -6.11
N GLY A 36 5.69 -1.61 -6.83
CA GLY A 36 5.10 -2.91 -6.57
C GLY A 36 3.65 -2.96 -6.99
N GLU A 37 2.89 -3.83 -6.34
CA GLU A 37 1.51 -4.16 -6.69
C GLU A 37 0.61 -4.14 -5.47
N LEU A 38 -0.64 -3.72 -5.68
CA LEU A 38 -1.73 -3.79 -4.73
C LEU A 38 -2.90 -4.53 -5.35
N PHE A 39 -3.48 -5.44 -4.59
CA PHE A 39 -4.72 -6.13 -4.90
C PHE A 39 -5.75 -5.76 -3.85
N VAL A 40 -6.88 -5.23 -4.30
CA VAL A 40 -8.00 -4.88 -3.45
C VAL A 40 -9.18 -5.74 -3.86
N THR A 41 -9.70 -6.54 -2.92
CA THR A 41 -10.84 -7.44 -3.14
C THR A 41 -11.97 -7.06 -2.20
N HIS A 42 -13.16 -6.82 -2.75
CA HIS A 42 -14.33 -6.55 -1.94
C HIS A 42 -14.97 -7.86 -1.43
N GLN A 43 -15.00 -8.05 -0.12
CA GLN A 43 -15.48 -9.29 0.53
C GLN A 43 -16.85 -9.11 1.22
N GLY A 44 -17.65 -8.15 0.75
CA GLY A 44 -19.01 -7.90 1.24
C GLY A 44 -19.06 -6.75 2.25
N ASN A 45 -18.59 -6.97 3.48
CA ASN A 45 -18.58 -5.96 4.55
C ASN A 45 -17.18 -5.43 4.91
N TYR A 46 -16.14 -5.93 4.23
CA TYR A 46 -14.77 -5.45 4.34
C TYR A 46 -14.06 -5.54 2.98
N LEU A 47 -12.93 -4.85 2.89
CA LEU A 47 -11.97 -5.00 1.80
C LEU A 47 -10.80 -5.82 2.31
N GLU A 48 -10.37 -6.79 1.52
CA GLU A 48 -9.05 -7.39 1.67
C GLU A 48 -8.08 -6.64 0.77
N VAL A 49 -7.06 -6.03 1.36
CA VAL A 49 -6.03 -5.28 0.64
C VAL A 49 -4.70 -6.00 0.83
N THR A 50 -4.16 -6.57 -0.25
CA THR A 50 -2.85 -7.21 -0.25
C THR A 50 -1.87 -6.40 -1.07
N GLY A 51 -0.69 -6.16 -0.53
CA GLY A 51 0.33 -5.34 -1.19
C GLY A 51 1.72 -5.93 -1.08
N THR A 52 2.43 -5.97 -2.20
CA THR A 52 3.87 -6.24 -2.23
C THR A 52 4.59 -5.06 -2.85
N VAL A 53 5.36 -4.32 -2.05
CA VAL A 53 6.03 -3.09 -2.49
C VAL A 53 7.45 -2.99 -1.95
N GLU A 54 8.30 -2.25 -2.65
CA GLU A 54 9.64 -1.88 -2.21
C GLU A 54 10.00 -0.44 -2.52
N THR A 55 10.92 0.10 -1.72
CA THR A 55 11.57 1.40 -1.96
C THR A 55 12.93 1.45 -1.27
N ILE A 56 13.71 2.51 -1.49
CA ILE A 56 14.96 2.78 -0.79
C ILE A 56 14.79 4.08 -0.01
N THR A 57 15.02 4.04 1.31
CA THR A 57 15.06 5.24 2.16
C THR A 57 16.47 5.44 2.74
N THR A 58 16.73 6.65 3.23
CA THR A 58 17.98 6.97 3.92
C THR A 58 17.72 6.94 5.42
N LEU A 59 18.36 6.01 6.13
CA LEU A 59 18.33 5.96 7.58
C LEU A 59 19.51 6.74 8.17
N VAL A 60 19.29 7.35 9.33
CA VAL A 60 20.35 7.99 10.11
C VAL A 60 20.60 7.19 11.37
N CYS A 61 21.85 6.77 11.57
CA CYS A 61 22.22 6.10 12.81
C CYS A 61 22.38 7.12 13.94
N HIS A 62 21.57 7.01 15.00
CA HIS A 62 21.67 7.89 16.16
C HIS A 62 23.04 7.85 16.88
N ARG A 63 23.81 6.75 16.73
CA ARG A 63 25.11 6.59 17.40
C ARG A 63 26.27 7.26 16.67
N CYS A 64 26.30 7.20 15.33
CA CYS A 64 27.42 7.73 14.53
C CYS A 64 27.03 8.87 13.59
N LEU A 65 25.74 9.22 13.54
CA LEU A 65 25.15 10.23 12.66
C LEU A 65 25.44 10.00 11.18
N GLN A 66 25.81 8.77 10.80
CA GLN A 66 26.02 8.41 9.41
C GLN A 66 24.71 8.05 8.73
N HIS A 67 24.66 8.30 7.42
CA HIS A 67 23.54 7.99 6.56
C HIS A 67 23.74 6.63 5.88
N TYR A 68 22.68 5.85 5.81
CA TYR A 68 22.69 4.53 5.19
C TYR A 68 21.47 4.35 4.32
N ASN A 69 21.68 3.92 3.07
CA ASN A 69 20.58 3.54 2.20
C ASN A 69 20.04 2.19 2.63
N HIS A 70 18.76 2.15 2.96
CA HIS A 70 18.09 0.94 3.40
C HIS A 70 16.92 0.64 2.46
N ARG A 71 16.88 -0.60 1.99
CA ARG A 71 15.77 -1.07 1.18
C ARG A 71 14.64 -1.51 2.09
N LEU A 72 13.52 -0.79 2.01
CA LEU A 72 12.27 -1.18 2.64
C LEU A 72 11.52 -2.10 1.69
N LYS A 73 11.02 -3.22 2.21
CA LYS A 73 10.15 -4.16 1.51
C LYS A 73 8.97 -4.48 2.41
N VAL A 74 7.79 -4.52 1.81
CA VAL A 74 6.56 -4.93 2.48
C VAL A 74 5.90 -5.99 1.61
N ASN A 75 5.43 -7.04 2.25
CA ASN A 75 4.46 -7.99 1.72
C ASN A 75 3.44 -8.18 2.85
N THR A 76 2.27 -7.60 2.70
CA THR A 76 1.27 -7.52 3.77
C THR A 76 -0.14 -7.66 3.22
N THR A 77 -1.04 -8.13 4.08
CA THR A 77 -2.47 -8.15 3.84
C THR A 77 -3.16 -7.46 5.00
N GLU A 78 -4.12 -6.59 4.70
CA GLU A 78 -4.92 -5.85 5.67
C GLU A 78 -6.41 -5.99 5.36
N LEU A 79 -7.25 -6.04 6.40
CA LEU A 79 -8.70 -6.08 6.28
C LEU A 79 -9.27 -4.73 6.69
N ILE A 80 -9.95 -4.05 5.77
CA ILE A 80 -10.56 -2.73 6.00
C ILE A 80 -12.08 -2.89 6.08
N TRP A 81 -12.65 -2.74 7.26
CA TRP A 81 -14.10 -2.81 7.46
C TRP A 81 -14.81 -1.61 6.81
N LEU A 82 -15.88 -1.87 6.05
CA LEU A 82 -16.66 -0.83 5.36
C LEU A 82 -17.72 -0.16 6.25
N LYS A 83 -18.00 -0.79 7.39
CA LYS A 83 -18.86 -0.27 8.46
C LYS A 83 -18.17 -0.54 9.78
N ASP A 84 -18.41 0.33 10.75
CA ASP A 84 -17.97 0.04 12.11
C ASP A 84 -18.62 -1.26 12.60
N PRO A 85 -17.87 -2.19 13.21
CA PRO A 85 -18.44 -3.43 13.73
C PRO A 85 -19.43 -3.21 14.89
N GLU A 86 -19.58 -1.97 15.38
CA GLU A 86 -20.41 -1.60 16.53
C GLU A 86 -21.74 -0.89 16.17
N GLU A 87 -22.09 -0.72 14.89
CA GLU A 87 -23.41 -0.20 14.42
C GLU A 87 -24.39 -1.30 13.96
#